data_AF-B6W8Y1-F1
#
_entry.id   AF-B6W8Y1-F1
#
_cell.length_a   1.000
_cell.length_b   1.000
_cell.length_c   1.000
_cell.angle_alpha   90.00
_cell.angle_beta   90.00
_cell.angle_gamma   90.00
#
_symmetry.space_group_name_H-M   'P 1'
#
loop_
_entity.id
_entity.type
_entity.pdbx_description
1 polymer ?
#
loop_
_entity_poly.entity_id
_entity_poly.type
_entity_poly.pdbx_seq_one_letter_code
_entity_poly.pdbx_strand_id
1 'polypeptide(L)' 'MKDVIKNLYDRGYKIYLATSKGRNSSLEVLESYGILQYFSYVEGSTDILNTKKKVLENVIIGNKLKKTNPL' A
#
# COMPACT_ATOMS: atom_id res chain seq x y z
N MET A 1 4.75 -15.81 -0.72
CA MET A 1 4.32 -14.38 -0.74
C MET A 1 3.16 -14.13 0.22
N LYS A 2 2.03 -14.87 0.07
CA LYS A 2 0.87 -14.79 0.97
C LYS A 2 1.26 -15.01 2.45
N ASP A 3 2.11 -15.99 2.72
CA ASP A 3 2.55 -16.30 4.09
C ASP A 3 3.35 -15.16 4.73
N VAL A 4 4.18 -14.45 3.96
CA VAL A 4 4.97 -13.32 4.47
C VAL A 4 4.05 -12.16 4.86
N ILE A 5 3.11 -11.80 3.99
CA ILE A 5 2.15 -10.71 4.23
C ILE A 5 1.26 -11.05 5.44
N LYS A 6 0.74 -12.28 5.48
CA LYS A 6 -0.05 -12.76 6.61
C LYS A 6 0.75 -12.75 7.91
N ASN A 7 1.99 -13.25 7.91
CA ASN A 7 2.84 -13.26 9.11
C ASN A 7 3.14 -11.85 9.63
N LEU A 8 3.35 -10.86 8.74
CA LEU A 8 3.53 -9.46 9.14
C LEU A 8 2.24 -8.90 9.75
N TYR A 9 1.10 -9.16 9.12
CA TYR A 9 -0.20 -8.76 9.63
C TYR A 9 -0.50 -9.37 11.01
N ASP A 10 -0.28 -10.68 11.17
CA ASP A 10 -0.50 -11.42 12.43
C ASP A 10 0.42 -10.92 13.55
N ARG A 11 1.60 -10.38 13.21
CA ARG A 11 2.53 -9.72 14.15
C ARG A 11 2.13 -8.28 14.51
N GLY A 12 1.01 -7.79 13.98
CA GLY A 12 0.47 -6.46 14.27
C GLY A 12 1.06 -5.33 13.41
N TYR A 13 1.82 -5.64 12.35
CA TYR A 13 2.30 -4.60 11.44
C TYR A 13 1.15 -4.07 10.57
N LYS A 14 1.08 -2.74 10.42
CA LYS A 14 0.23 -2.10 9.42
C LYS A 14 0.92 -2.11 8.07
N ILE A 15 0.28 -2.73 7.08
CA ILE A 15 0.87 -2.94 5.75
C ILE A 15 0.22 -1.96 4.77
N TYR A 16 1.06 -1.22 4.03
CA TYR A 16 0.63 -0.20 3.07
C TYR A 16 1.16 -0.56 1.68
N LEU A 17 0.33 -0.44 0.65
CA LEU A 17 0.77 -0.54 -0.74
C LEU A 17 0.78 0.84 -1.40
N ALA A 18 1.94 1.25 -1.91
CA ALA A 18 2.09 2.42 -2.78
C ALA A 18 2.59 1.94 -4.14
N THR A 19 1.80 2.02 -5.21
CA THR A 19 2.15 1.46 -6.52
C THR A 19 1.92 2.44 -7.68
N SER A 20 2.67 2.26 -8.78
CA SER A 20 2.48 3.03 -10.02
C SER A 20 1.35 2.46 -10.90
N LYS A 21 0.78 1.31 -10.54
CA LYS A 21 -0.47 0.80 -11.14
C LYS A 21 -1.67 1.58 -10.62
N GLY A 22 -2.74 1.68 -11.41
CA GLY A 22 -3.99 2.30 -10.98
C GLY A 22 -4.58 1.64 -9.73
N ARG A 23 -5.26 2.43 -8.89
CA ARG A 23 -5.79 1.96 -7.61
C ARG A 23 -6.76 0.78 -7.77
N ASN A 24 -7.77 0.93 -8.63
CA ASN A 24 -8.82 -0.09 -8.81
C ASN A 24 -8.24 -1.42 -9.31
N SER A 25 -7.40 -1.38 -10.35
CA SER A 25 -6.70 -2.57 -10.85
C SER A 25 -5.83 -3.23 -9.77
N SER A 26 -5.20 -2.44 -8.90
CA SER A 26 -4.41 -2.98 -7.79
C SER A 26 -5.28 -3.66 -6.75
N LEU A 27 -6.44 -3.09 -6.41
CA LEU A 27 -7.42 -3.69 -5.50
C LEU A 27 -7.96 -5.02 -6.04
N GLU A 28 -8.36 -5.05 -7.32
CA GLU A 28 -8.86 -6.26 -7.99
C GLU A 28 -7.84 -7.40 -7.95
N VAL A 29 -6.57 -7.09 -8.23
CA VAL A 29 -5.48 -8.07 -8.15
C VAL A 29 -5.34 -8.59 -6.72
N LEU A 30 -5.24 -7.72 -5.71
CA LEU A 30 -5.09 -8.15 -4.32
C LEU A 30 -6.28 -8.99 -3.82
N GLU A 31 -7.50 -8.64 -4.24
CA GLU A 31 -8.72 -9.38 -3.92
C GLU A 31 -8.70 -10.76 -4.58
N SER A 32 -8.32 -10.86 -5.86
CA SER A 32 -8.22 -12.15 -6.57
C SER A 32 -7.21 -13.12 -5.95
N TYR A 33 -6.17 -12.59 -5.30
CA TYR A 33 -5.18 -13.38 -4.55
C TYR A 33 -5.60 -13.64 -3.09
N GLY A 34 -6.72 -13.06 -2.64
CA GLY A 34 -7.24 -13.20 -1.28
C GLY A 34 -6.26 -12.66 -0.24
N ILE A 35 -5.61 -11.53 -0.53
CA ILE A 35 -4.65 -10.87 0.36
C ILE A 35 -5.01 -9.40 0.66
N LEU A 36 -6.06 -8.86 0.05
CA LEU A 36 -6.46 -7.47 0.25
C LEU A 36 -6.71 -7.16 1.74
N GLN A 37 -7.32 -8.09 2.46
CA GLN A 37 -7.64 -7.97 3.88
C GLN A 37 -6.43 -7.73 4.80
N TYR A 38 -5.20 -8.00 4.33
CA TYR A 38 -3.99 -7.78 5.09
C TYR A 38 -3.41 -6.36 4.94
N PHE A 39 -3.90 -5.58 3.98
CA PHE A 39 -3.42 -4.21 3.75
C PHE A 39 -4.30 -3.20 4.50
N SER A 40 -3.66 -2.34 5.30
CA SER A 40 -4.33 -1.23 5.99
C SER A 40 -4.71 -0.11 5.04
N TYR A 41 -3.97 0.05 3.93
CA TYR A 41 -4.27 1.01 2.88
C TYR A 41 -3.55 0.64 1.57
N VAL A 42 -4.21 0.89 0.45
CA VAL A 42 -3.67 0.67 -0.89
C VAL A 42 -3.84 1.96 -1.67
N GLU A 43 -2.75 2.48 -2.23
CA GLU A 43 -2.78 3.60 -3.16
C GLU A 43 -2.07 3.27 -4.47
N GLY A 44 -2.73 3.65 -5.55
CA GLY A 44 -2.22 3.53 -6.90
C GLY A 44 -1.97 4.87 -7.57
N SER A 45 -1.53 4.83 -8.81
CA SER A 45 -1.44 6.01 -9.66
C SER A 45 -2.83 6.52 -10.06
N THR A 46 -2.89 7.83 -10.24
CA THR A 46 -4.00 8.58 -10.85
C THR A 46 -3.38 9.70 -11.70
N ASP A 47 -4.20 10.47 -12.41
CA ASP A 47 -3.71 11.65 -13.16
C ASP A 47 -3.01 12.67 -12.24
N ILE A 48 -3.46 12.78 -10.99
CA ILE A 48 -2.86 13.64 -9.96
C ILE A 48 -1.62 12.96 -9.36
N LEU A 49 -1.73 11.67 -9.00
CA LEU A 49 -0.67 10.85 -8.42
C LEU A 49 0.16 10.13 -9.49
N ASN A 50 0.62 10.89 -10.48
CA ASN A 50 1.27 10.36 -11.68
C ASN A 50 2.75 9.98 -11.52
N THR A 51 3.30 10.06 -10.31
CA THR A 51 4.67 9.62 -10.01
C THR A 51 4.71 8.76 -8.75
N LYS A 52 5.69 7.85 -8.68
CA LYS A 52 5.91 7.01 -7.50
C LYS A 52 6.09 7.84 -6.22
N LYS A 53 6.78 8.98 -6.32
CA LYS A 53 6.98 9.92 -5.23
C LYS A 53 5.65 10.45 -4.70
N LYS A 54 4.76 10.92 -5.59
CA LYS A 54 3.45 11.45 -5.21
C LYS A 54 2.56 10.39 -4.57
N VAL A 55 2.52 9.17 -5.12
CA VAL A 55 1.77 8.05 -4.54
C VAL A 55 2.27 7.75 -3.12
N LEU A 56 3.60 7.66 -2.94
CA LEU A 56 4.20 7.40 -1.63
C LEU A 56 3.92 8.53 -0.62
N GLU A 57 4.06 9.79 -1.04
CA GLU A 57 3.73 10.95 -0.21
C GLU A 57 2.25 10.95 0.20
N ASN A 58 1.35 10.59 -0.72
CA ASN A 58 -0.08 10.47 -0.42
C ASN A 58 -0.36 9.39 0.63
N VAL A 59 0.28 8.22 0.52
CA VAL A 59 0.16 7.16 1.53
C VAL A 59 0.68 7.64 2.89
N ILE A 60 1.84 8.30 2.94
CA ILE A 60 2.43 8.78 4.20
C ILE A 60 1.53 9.82 4.87
N ILE A 61 1.13 10.86 4.13
CA ILE A 61 0.35 11.98 4.64
C ILE A 61 -1.07 11.52 5.00
N GLY A 62 -1.76 10.83 4.08
CA GLY A 62 -3.13 10.36 4.25
C GLY A 62 -3.31 9.40 5.43
N ASN A 63 -2.24 8.68 5.80
CA ASN A 63 -2.26 7.74 6.92
C ASN A 63 -1.50 8.25 8.17
N LYS A 64 -1.11 9.54 8.20
CA LYS A 64 -0.40 10.18 9.31
C LYS A 64 0.86 9.40 9.75
N LEU A 65 1.57 8.82 8.77
CA LEU A 65 2.79 8.07 9.03
C LEU A 65 3.93 9.04 9.33
N LYS A 66 4.70 8.74 10.38
CA LYS A 66 5.92 9.51 10.66
C LYS A 66 6.94 9.17 9.59
N LYS A 67 7.42 10.19 8.87
CA LYS A 67 8.57 10.05 7.97
C LYS A 67 9.80 9.88 8.84
N THR A 68 10.15 8.65 9.18
CA THR A 68 11.49 8.37 9.71
C THR A 68 12.45 8.58 8.55
N ASN A 69 13.45 9.46 8.71
CA ASN A 69 14.49 9.62 7.71
C ASN A 69 15.06 8.22 7.37
N PRO A 70 15.08 7.81 6.09
CA PRO A 70 15.83 6.62 5.73
C PRO A 70 17.31 6.92 6.02
N LEU A 71 17.93 6.06 6.83
CA LEU A 71 19.38 6.01 7.03
C LEU A 71 20.11 5.88 5.69
#